data_AF-A0A9P0Q9D0-F1
#
_entry.id   AF-A0A9P0Q9D0-F1
#
_cell.length_a   1.000
_cell.length_b   1.000
_cell.length_c   1.000
_cell.angle_alpha   90.00
_cell.angle_beta   90.00
_cell.angle_gamma   90.00
#
_symmetry.space_group_name_H-M   'P 1'
#
loop_
_entity.id
_entity.type
_entity.pdbx_description
1 polymer ?
#
loop_
_entity_poly.entity_id
_entity_poly.type
_entity_poly.pdbx_seq_one_letter_code
_entity_poly.pdbx_strand_id
1 'polypeptide(L)'
;MMSEEAEEARNKHIRLYRQNYARKFSRESCNLDIINRLLLSSDPLITGMRPTPRKITKPFLKETVEMLLPEEPMCQSNLSGYNDDDSAPGIGGYLDDSWSS
;
A
#
# COMPACT_ATOMS: atom_id res chain seq x y z
N MET A 1 -8.55 8.56 -9.00
CA MET A 1 -9.34 8.35 -10.23
C MET A 1 -10.53 7.47 -9.85
N MET A 2 -11.77 7.93 -10.06
CA MET A 2 -12.97 7.08 -9.90
C MET A 2 -13.33 6.56 -11.30
N SER A 3 -13.25 5.24 -11.50
CA SER A 3 -13.65 4.58 -12.74
C SER A 3 -15.12 4.16 -12.67
N GLU A 4 -15.76 4.02 -13.82
CA GLU A 4 -17.11 3.45 -13.95
C GLU A 4 -17.20 2.07 -13.25
N GLU A 5 -16.18 1.23 -13.41
CA GLU A 5 -16.09 -0.06 -12.72
C GLU A 5 -16.17 0.06 -11.19
N ALA A 6 -15.59 1.12 -10.62
CA ALA A 6 -15.66 1.37 -9.19
C ALA A 6 -17.10 1.72 -8.77
N GLU A 7 -17.81 2.51 -9.58
CA GLU A 7 -19.22 2.86 -9.34
C GLU A 7 -20.13 1.63 -9.44
N GLU A 8 -19.96 0.80 -10.47
CA GLU A 8 -20.71 -0.45 -10.63
C GLU A 8 -20.50 -1.41 -9.45
N ALA A 9 -19.25 -1.55 -8.99
CA ALA A 9 -18.93 -2.33 -7.80
C ALA A 9 -19.65 -1.79 -6.55
N ARG A 10 -19.78 -0.47 -6.41
CA ARG A 10 -20.57 0.14 -5.33
C ARG A 10 -22.07 -0.11 -5.48
N ASN A 11 -22.61 -0.10 -6.69
CA ASN A 11 -24.02 -0.45 -6.94
C ASN A 11 -24.32 -1.91 -6.54
N LYS A 12 -23.37 -2.82 -6.75
CA LYS A 12 -23.47 -4.21 -6.25
C LYS A 12 -23.57 -4.25 -4.73
N HIS A 13 -22.75 -3.48 -4.01
CA HIS A 13 -22.83 -3.38 -2.55
C HIS A 13 -24.16 -2.81 -2.07
N ILE A 14 -24.73 -1.81 -2.75
CA ILE A 14 -26.05 -1.26 -2.40
C ILE A 14 -27.13 -2.34 -2.44
N ARG A 15 -27.15 -3.16 -3.50
CA ARG A 15 -28.12 -4.27 -3.63
C ARG A 15 -27.91 -5.30 -2.52
N LEU A 16 -26.67 -5.67 -2.23
CA LEU A 16 -26.31 -6.59 -1.15
C LEU A 16 -26.76 -6.06 0.23
N TYR A 17 -26.50 -4.79 0.51
CA TYR A 17 -26.85 -4.18 1.79
C TYR A 17 -28.37 -4.08 2.00
N ARG A 18 -29.11 -3.75 0.94
CA ARG A 18 -30.58 -3.78 0.95
C ARG A 18 -31.16 -5.15 1.31
N GLN A 19 -30.58 -6.23 0.77
CA GLN A 19 -31.13 -7.57 0.94
C GLN A 19 -30.83 -8.15 2.32
N ASN A 20 -29.60 -7.96 2.80
CA ASN A 20 -29.04 -8.74 3.91
C ASN A 20 -28.77 -7.93 5.18
N TYR A 21 -28.71 -6.61 5.10
CA TYR A 21 -28.05 -5.80 6.12
C TYR A 21 -28.82 -4.55 6.55
N ALA A 22 -30.02 -4.34 6.00
CA ALA A 22 -30.88 -3.20 6.27
C ALA A 22 -32.23 -3.65 6.86
N ARG A 23 -32.79 -2.84 7.77
CA ARG A 23 -34.12 -3.07 8.34
C ARG A 23 -35.19 -2.90 7.27
N LYS A 24 -36.15 -3.83 7.24
CA LYS A 24 -37.28 -3.84 6.28
C LYS A 24 -38.57 -3.21 6.83
N PHE A 25 -38.44 -2.38 7.87
CA PHE A 25 -39.58 -1.74 8.55
C PHE A 25 -40.11 -0.51 7.80
N SER A 26 -39.21 0.37 7.36
CA SER A 26 -39.56 1.55 6.56
C SER A 26 -38.48 1.83 5.52
N ARG A 27 -38.85 2.55 4.46
CA ARG A 27 -37.90 2.99 3.42
C ARG A 27 -36.78 3.86 4.01
N GLU A 28 -37.12 4.74 4.94
CA GLU A 28 -36.16 5.62 5.62
C GLU A 28 -35.16 4.82 6.45
N SER A 29 -35.64 3.89 7.27
CA SER A 29 -34.75 3.03 8.09
C SER A 29 -33.83 2.20 7.20
N CYS A 30 -34.37 1.64 6.11
CA CYS A 30 -33.58 0.88 5.15
C CYS A 30 -32.47 1.73 4.51
N ASN A 31 -32.82 2.94 4.04
CA ASN A 31 -31.86 3.86 3.44
C ASN A 31 -30.77 4.31 4.42
N LEU A 32 -31.15 4.61 5.66
CA LEU A 32 -30.22 4.99 6.72
C LEU A 32 -29.20 3.86 6.98
N ASP A 33 -29.68 2.61 7.10
CA ASP A 33 -28.81 1.46 7.33
C ASP A 33 -27.83 1.23 6.17
N ILE A 34 -28.30 1.41 4.93
CA ILE A 34 -27.44 1.30 3.74
C ILE A 34 -26.37 2.39 3.76
N ILE A 35 -26.74 3.66 3.97
CA ILE A 35 -25.81 4.79 3.97
C ILE A 35 -24.75 4.60 5.06
N ASN A 36 -25.15 4.27 6.28
CA ASN A 36 -24.22 4.04 7.39
C ASN A 36 -23.20 2.96 7.05
N ARG A 37 -23.63 1.86 6.41
CA ARG A 37 -22.73 0.78 5.97
C ARG A 37 -21.82 1.20 4.83
N LEU A 38 -22.33 1.98 3.88
CA LEU A 38 -21.52 2.52 2.79
C LEU A 38 -20.40 3.40 3.37
N LEU A 39 -20.70 4.29 4.32
CA LEU A 39 -19.75 5.16 5.00
C LEU A 39 -18.67 4.38 5.75
N LEU A 40 -19.08 3.41 6.58
CA LEU A 40 -18.13 2.55 7.30
C LEU A 40 -17.22 1.75 6.36
N SER A 41 -17.75 1.30 5.22
CA SER A 41 -16.96 0.56 4.23
C SER A 41 -16.03 1.43 3.39
N SER A 42 -16.25 2.75 3.34
CA SER A 42 -15.40 3.71 2.63
C SER A 42 -14.41 4.43 3.53
N ASP A 43 -14.56 4.31 4.85
CA ASP A 43 -13.68 4.95 5.81
C ASP A 43 -12.22 4.45 5.64
N PRO A 44 -11.24 5.33 5.37
CA PRO A 44 -9.87 4.92 5.11
C PRO A 44 -9.19 4.24 6.30
N LEU A 45 -9.48 4.69 7.52
CA LEU A 45 -8.90 4.15 8.75
C LEU A 45 -9.39 2.72 8.97
N ILE A 46 -10.72 2.52 8.92
CA ILE A 46 -11.34 1.20 9.04
C ILE A 46 -10.90 0.29 7.89
N THR A 47 -10.76 0.82 6.67
CA THR A 47 -10.31 0.05 5.50
C THR A 47 -8.86 -0.41 5.66
N GLY A 48 -7.98 0.46 6.16
CA GLY A 48 -6.57 0.13 6.42
C GLY A 48 -6.39 -0.93 7.50
N MET A 49 -7.31 -1.00 8.47
CA MET A 49 -7.30 -2.02 9.53
C MET A 49 -7.91 -3.36 9.10
N ARG A 50 -8.63 -3.40 7.98
CA ARG A 50 -9.31 -4.62 7.52
C ARG A 50 -8.31 -5.60 6.90
N PRO A 51 -8.44 -6.91 7.14
CA PRO A 51 -7.71 -7.92 6.38
C PRO A 51 -8.00 -7.78 4.89
N THR A 52 -6.98 -7.50 4.08
CA THR A 52 -7.11 -7.38 2.63
C THR A 52 -6.60 -8.64 1.94
N PRO A 53 -7.35 -9.18 0.94
CA PRO A 53 -6.87 -10.32 0.17
C PRO A 53 -5.68 -9.90 -0.69
N ARG A 54 -4.74 -10.83 -0.90
CA ARG A 54 -3.60 -10.61 -1.79
C ARG A 54 -4.09 -10.38 -3.22
N LYS A 55 -3.64 -9.29 -3.84
CA LYS A 55 -3.96 -8.98 -5.24
C LYS A 55 -3.08 -9.85 -6.15
N ILE A 56 -3.69 -10.42 -7.18
CA ILE A 56 -2.96 -11.07 -8.27
C ILE A 56 -2.69 -10.00 -9.32
N THR A 57 -1.43 -9.74 -9.62
CA THR A 57 -1.02 -8.75 -10.62
C THR A 57 -0.36 -9.43 -11.80
N LYS A 58 -0.61 -8.91 -13.00
CA LYS A 58 0.18 -9.23 -14.20
C LYS A 58 1.24 -8.14 -14.37
N PRO A 59 2.46 -8.47 -14.85
CA PRO A 59 3.46 -7.46 -15.14
C PRO A 59 2.97 -6.52 -16.24
N PHE A 60 3.36 -5.24 -16.15
CA PHE A 60 3.14 -4.26 -17.21
C PHE A 60 4.07 -4.51 -18.41
N LEU A 61 3.69 -4.00 -19.59
CA LEU A 61 4.56 -3.99 -20.76
C LEU A 61 5.72 -3.00 -20.55
N LYS A 62 6.89 -3.29 -21.13
CA LYS A 62 8.11 -2.46 -20.98
C LYS A 62 7.88 -0.99 -21.32
N GLU A 63 7.24 -0.74 -22.47
CA GLU A 63 6.90 0.61 -22.95
C GLU A 63 5.97 1.37 -21.99
N THR A 64 5.04 0.66 -21.35
CA THR A 64 4.13 1.27 -20.37
C THR A 64 4.87 1.66 -19.09
N VAL A 65 5.85 0.86 -18.67
CA VAL A 65 6.69 1.19 -17.51
C VAL A 65 7.55 2.43 -17.79
N GLU A 66 8.14 2.52 -18.99
CA GLU A 66 8.93 3.68 -19.42
C GLU A 66 8.11 4.99 -19.46
N MET A 67 6.81 4.91 -19.75
CA MET A 67 5.91 6.08 -19.74
C MET A 67 5.39 6.45 -18.35
N LEU A 68 5.22 5.48 -17.44
CA LEU A 68 4.61 5.69 -16.12
C LEU A 68 5.61 6.13 -15.05
N LEU A 69 6.88 5.73 -15.21
CA LEU A 69 7.92 6.11 -14.27
C LEU A 69 8.46 7.50 -14.65
N PRO A 70 8.60 8.42 -13.68
CA PRO A 70 9.35 9.64 -13.93
C PRO A 70 10.79 9.27 -14.30
N GLU A 71 11.41 10.05 -15.19
CA GLU A 71 12.85 9.91 -15.43
C GLU A 71 13.58 10.08 -14.10
N GLU A 72 14.37 9.07 -13.73
CA GLU A 72 15.21 9.12 -12.54
C GLU A 72 16.06 10.40 -12.61
N PRO A 73 15.97 11.33 -11.65
CA PRO A 73 16.90 12.44 -11.61
C PRO A 73 18.29 11.85 -11.44
N MET A 74 19.14 12.01 -12.46
CA MET A 74 20.55 11.67 -12.35
C MET A 74 21.20 12.58 -11.32
N CYS A 75 21.16 12.21 -10.04
CA CYS A 75 22.15 12.68 -9.08
C CYS A 75 23.47 12.00 -9.47
N GLN A 76 24.22 12.62 -10.38
CA GLN A 76 25.61 12.28 -10.63
C GLN A 76 26.41 12.65 -9.37
N SER A 77 26.50 11.75 -8.40
CA SER A 77 27.62 11.76 -7.47
C SER A 77 28.85 11.28 -8.23
N ASN A 78 29.44 12.16 -9.03
CA ASN A 78 30.82 12.01 -9.44
C ASN A 78 31.69 12.30 -8.20
N LEU A 79 31.84 11.33 -7.30
CA LEU A 79 33.00 11.31 -6.41
C LEU A 79 34.11 10.59 -7.15
N SER A 80 34.76 11.33 -8.04
CA SER A 80 36.03 10.94 -8.62
C SER A 80 37.11 10.97 -7.54
N GLY A 81 37.76 9.83 -7.30
CA GLY A 81 39.18 9.75 -6.97
C GLY A 81 39.63 10.19 -5.58
N TYR A 82 39.70 9.24 -4.65
CA TYR A 82 40.81 9.16 -3.71
C TYR A 82 41.36 7.73 -3.77
N ASN A 83 42.38 7.54 -4.61
CA ASN A 83 43.26 6.39 -4.52
C ASN A 83 44.36 6.80 -3.54
N ASP A 84 44.32 6.25 -2.33
CA ASP A 84 45.50 6.19 -1.48
C ASP A 84 45.79 4.71 -1.25
N ASP A 85 46.61 4.18 -2.15
CA ASP A 85 47.46 3.03 -1.86
C ASP A 85 48.40 3.44 -0.73
N ASP A 86 48.15 2.99 0.49
CA ASP A 86 49.21 2.94 1.50
C ASP A 86 49.19 1.61 2.26
N SER A 87 50.28 0.88 2.11
CA SER A 87 50.51 -0.45 2.65
C SER A 87 50.99 -0.41 4.11
N ALA A 88 50.33 -1.23 4.93
CA ALA A 88 50.85 -2.05 6.04
C ALA A 88 51.24 -1.37 7.38
N PRO A 89 51.47 -2.12 8.48
CA PRO A 89 51.10 -3.50 8.85
C PRO A 89 50.25 -3.57 10.16
N GLY A 90 49.73 -4.76 10.49
CA GLY A 90 48.74 -4.96 11.56
C GLY A 90 49.24 -4.95 13.00
N ILE A 91 48.29 -5.04 13.94
CA ILE A 91 48.47 -5.48 15.34
C ILE A 91 47.12 -5.89 15.95
N GLY A 92 47.10 -7.06 16.59
CA GLY A 92 46.43 -7.28 17.88
C GLY A 92 44.91 -7.46 17.89
N GLY A 93 44.46 -8.70 18.12
CA GLY A 93 43.08 -8.98 18.51
C GLY A 93 42.72 -8.44 19.89
N TYR A 94 41.41 -8.29 20.11
CA TYR A 94 40.81 -8.18 21.44
C TYR A 94 39.53 -9.02 21.44
N LEU A 95 39.64 -10.23 21.98
CA LEU A 95 38.54 -10.87 22.69
C LEU A 95 38.35 -10.06 23.99
N ASP A 96 37.12 -9.71 24.34
CA ASP A 96 36.68 -10.02 25.69
C ASP A 96 35.16 -10.18 25.78
N ASP A 97 34.78 -11.26 26.43
CA ASP A 97 33.45 -11.69 26.78
C ASP A 97 33.00 -10.94 28.04
N SER A 98 31.78 -10.39 28.07
CA SER A 98 30.99 -10.33 29.31
C SER A 98 29.58 -9.80 29.07
N TRP A 99 28.63 -10.72 28.89
CA TRP A 99 27.29 -10.51 29.44
C TRP A 99 27.23 -11.24 30.78
N SER A 100 27.21 -10.46 31.86
CA SER A 100 26.83 -10.91 33.20
C SER A 100 26.19 -9.76 33.95
N SER A 101 24.86 -9.74 33.98
CA SER A 101 24.01 -9.66 35.18
C SER A 101 22.54 -9.61 34.77
#